data_AF-A0A962ETW5-F1
#
_entry.id   AF-A0A962ETW5-F1
#
_cell.length_a   1.000
_cell.length_b   1.000
_cell.length_c   1.000
_cell.angle_alpha   90.00
_cell.angle_beta   90.00
_cell.angle_gamma   90.00
#
_symmetry.space_group_name_H-M   'P 1'
#
loop_
_entity.id
_entity.type
_entity.pdbx_description
1 polymer ?
#
loop_
_entity_poly.entity_id
_entity_poly.type
_entity_poly.pdbx_seq_one_letter_code
_entity_poly.pdbx_strand_id
1 'polypeptide(L)' 'MIAIAAVLVTVLGLSYMARTYLARQRCANLGMDYVAGKGCIAPPAPPAIILERGLKRT' A
#
# COMPACT_ATOMS: atom_id res chain seq x y z
N MET A 1 17.46 33.50 1.03
CA MET A 1 16.93 32.74 -0.12
C MET A 1 17.06 31.22 0.05
N ILE A 2 18.22 30.68 0.48
CA ILE A 2 18.44 29.23 0.63
C ILE A 2 17.48 28.57 1.66
N ALA A 3 17.23 29.22 2.80
CA ALA A 3 16.34 28.69 3.83
C ALA A 3 14.88 28.50 3.36
N ILE A 4 14.38 29.42 2.53
CA ILE A 4 13.01 29.36 1.98
C ILE A 4 12.88 28.19 1.00
N ALA A 5 13.89 27.99 0.14
CA ALA A 5 13.93 26.87 -0.77
C ALA A 5 13.95 25.52 -0.02
N ALA A 6 14.75 25.41 1.04
CA ALA A 6 14.80 24.20 1.87
C ALA A 6 13.45 23.88 2.52
N VAL A 7 12.76 24.90 3.07
CA VAL A 7 11.42 24.73 3.65
C VAL A 7 10.40 24.31 2.61
N LEU A 8 10.44 24.88 1.40
CA LEU A 8 9.54 24.46 0.32
C LEU A 8 9.76 22.99 -0.07
N VAL A 9 11.01 22.56 -0.19
CA VAL A 9 11.33 21.16 -0.53
C VAL A 9 10.85 20.19 0.55
N THR A 10 11.06 20.51 1.83
CA THR A 10 10.61 19.64 2.93
C THR A 10 9.09 19.56 3.00
N VAL A 11 8.39 20.70 2.84
CA VAL A 11 6.91 20.74 2.84
C VAL A 11 6.35 19.98 1.64
N LEU A 12 6.92 20.14 0.44
CA LEU A 12 6.50 19.35 -0.73
C LEU A 12 6.71 17.85 -0.51
N GLY A 13 7.87 17.44 0.03
CA GLY A 13 8.18 16.04 0.31
C GLY A 13 7.21 15.42 1.31
N LEU A 14 6.93 16.11 2.42
CA LEU A 14 5.95 15.69 3.42
C LEU A 14 4.54 15.60 2.83
N SER A 15 4.14 16.57 2.00
CA SER A 15 2.84 16.57 1.32
C SER A 15 2.68 15.37 0.39
N TYR A 16 3.74 15.01 -0.33
CA TYR A 16 3.74 13.85 -1.21
C TYR A 16 3.63 12.53 -0.42
N MET A 17 4.41 12.38 0.65
CA MET A 17 4.35 11.21 1.54
C MET A 17 2.98 11.05 2.20
N ALA A 18 2.37 12.15 2.66
CA ALA A 18 1.02 12.12 3.22
C ALA A 18 -0.02 11.64 2.20
N ARG A 19 0.07 12.11 0.94
CA ARG A 19 -0.85 11.67 -0.12
C ARG A 19 -0.72 10.18 -0.44
N THR A 20 0.50 9.66 -0.57
CA THR A 20 0.71 8.24 -0.87
C THR A 20 0.27 7.34 0.29
N TYR A 21 0.52 7.77 1.52
CA TYR A 21 0.07 7.05 2.71
C TYR A 21 -1.46 6.99 2.82
N LEU A 22 -2.14 8.13 2.62
CA LEU A 22 -3.61 8.18 2.61
C LEU A 22 -4.20 7.33 1.47
N ALA A 23 -3.59 7.33 0.29
CA ALA A 23 -4.02 6.47 -0.81
C ALA A 23 -3.90 4.98 -0.44
N ARG A 24 -2.80 4.61 0.22
CA ARG A 24 -2.59 3.23 0.71
C ARG A 24 -3.63 2.83 1.76
N GLN A 25 -3.91 3.68 2.73
CA GLN A 25 -4.95 3.41 3.74
C GLN A 25 -6.34 3.24 3.11
N ARG A 26 -6.68 4.07 2.12
CA ARG A 26 -7.96 3.95 1.41
C ARG A 26 -8.07 2.62 0.65
N CYS A 27 -7.01 2.20 -0.04
CA CYS A 27 -7.01 0.89 -0.70
C CYS A 27 -7.11 -0.25 0.33
N ALA A 28 -6.36 -0.17 1.44
CA ALA A 28 -6.41 -1.18 2.50
C ALA A 28 -7.80 -1.33 3.12
N ASN A 29 -8.52 -0.21 3.33
CA ASN A 29 -9.91 -0.23 3.80
C ASN A 29 -10.88 -0.91 2.83
N LEU A 30 -10.51 -1.01 1.55
CA LEU A 30 -11.26 -1.71 0.50
C LEU A 30 -10.76 -3.15 0.30
N GLY A 31 -9.84 -3.63 1.14
CA GLY A 31 -9.21 -4.94 1.00
C GLY A 31 -8.29 -5.03 -0.23
N MET A 32 -7.78 -3.88 -0.70
CA MET A 32 -6.93 -3.75 -1.89
C MET A 32 -5.51 -3.29 -1.55
N ASP A 33 -4.55 -3.64 -2.40
CA ASP A 33 -3.18 -3.15 -2.33
C ASP A 33 -3.01 -1.87 -3.17
N TYR A 34 -2.30 -0.88 -2.64
CA TYR A 34 -1.95 0.32 -3.39
C TYR A 34 -0.62 0.13 -4.12
N VAL A 35 -0.65 0.25 -5.45
CA VAL A 35 0.55 0.25 -6.29
C VAL A 35 0.71 1.63 -6.92
N ALA A 36 1.85 2.27 -6.66
CA ALA A 36 2.16 3.59 -7.21
C ALA A 36 2.05 3.57 -8.74
N GLY A 37 1.25 4.48 -9.31
CA GLY A 37 0.98 4.56 -10.75
C GLY A 37 -0.14 3.63 -11.27
N LYS A 38 -0.54 2.59 -10.53
CA LYS A 38 -1.64 1.69 -10.91
C LYS A 38 -2.90 1.85 -10.06
N GLY A 39 -2.81 2.55 -8.92
CA GLY A 39 -3.94 2.77 -8.02
C GLY A 39 -4.18 1.59 -7.08
N CYS A 40 -5.42 1.40 -6.65
CA CYS A 40 -5.80 0.24 -5.85
C CYS A 40 -5.98 -0.97 -6.77
N ILE A 41 -5.27 -2.05 -6.47
CA ILE A 41 -5.40 -3.34 -7.16
C ILE A 41 -5.88 -4.40 -6.18
N ALA A 42 -6.67 -5.36 -6.68
CA ALA A 42 -7.05 -6.51 -5.89
C ALA A 42 -5.77 -7.26 -5.46
N PRO A 43 -5.65 -7.65 -4.18
CA PRO A 43 -4.49 -8.35 -3.70
C PRO A 43 -4.42 -9.71 -4.44
N PRO A 44 -3.23 -10.19 -4.80
CA PRO A 44 -3.10 -11.51 -5.38
C PRO A 44 -3.70 -12.52 -4.39
N ALA A 45 -4.53 -13.44 -4.88
CA ALA A 45 -5.13 -14.47 -4.04
C ALA A 45 -4.02 -15.15 -3.21
N PRO A 46 -4.19 -15.30 -1.88
CA PRO A 46 -3.21 -15.98 -1.07
C PRO A 46 -2.95 -17.36 -1.69
N PRO A 47 -1.70 -17.83 -1.79
CA PRO A 47 -1.42 -19.16 -2.32
C PRO A 47 -2.29 -20.14 -1.54
N ALA A 48 -3.09 -20.92 -2.26
CA ALA A 48 -3.96 -21.91 -1.66
C ALA A 48 -3.07 -22.86 -0.85
N ILE A 49 -3.02 -22.65 0.47
CA ILE A 49 -2.40 -23.59 1.38
C ILE A 49 -3.36 -24.77 1.37
N ILE A 50 -3.12 -25.72 0.48
CA ILE A 50 -3.82 -26.99 0.44
C ILE A 50 -3.58 -27.62 1.81
N LEU A 51 -4.60 -27.56 2.67
CA LEU A 51 -4.62 -28.26 3.95
C LEU A 51 -4.70 -29.76 3.63
N GLU A 52 -3.60 -30.37 3.19
CA GLU A 52 -3.48 -31.82 2.97
C GLU A 52 -3.62 -32.64 4.26
N ARG A 53 -3.82 -31.99 5.42
CA ARG A 53 -3.89 -32.64 6.73
C ARG A 53 -5.27 -33.21 7.09
N GLY A 54 -6.25 -33.16 6.18
CA GLY A 54 -7.60 -33.71 6.39
C GLY A 54 -7.88 -35.05 5.69
N LEU A 55 -7.08 -35.44 4.68
CA LEU A 55 -7.40 -36.59 3.81
C LEU A 55 -6.68 -37.91 4.17
N LYS A 56 -5.94 -37.95 5.28
CA LYS A 56 -5.29 -39.17 5.81
C LYS A 56 -5.76 -39.49 7.23
N ARG A 57 -7.04 -39.82 7.37
CA ARG A 57 -7.55 -40.65 8.49
C ARG A 57 -8.79 -41.39 8.03
N THR A 58 -8.60 -42.24 7.02
CA THR A 58 -9.30 -43.52 6.92
C THR A 58 -8.63 -44.50 7.86
#